data_AF-A0A3D1H7A7-F1
#
_entry.id   AF-A0A3D1H7A7-F1
#
_cell.length_a   1.000
_cell.length_b   1.000
_cell.length_c   1.000
_cell.angle_alpha   90.00
_cell.angle_beta   90.00
_cell.angle_gamma   90.00
#
_symmetry.space_group_name_H-M   'P 1'
#
loop_
_entity.id
_entity.type
_entity.pdbx_description
1 polymer ?
#
loop_
_entity_poly.entity_id
_entity_poly.type
_entity_poly.pdbx_seq_one_letter_code
_entity_poly.pdbx_strand_id
1 'polypeptide(L)'
;MHHINLANAEGINFLQAEGAKNVGTALSFASIQAVDDSPKNEEAAQRVHATINQTFLDPMLGNWYPTTIAPFLRKIDKYVRSSDMTKIRATPDFLGVQVYTREV
;
A
#
# COMPACT_ATOMS: atom_id res chain seq x y z
N MET A 1 -6.26 -2.17 -8.20
CA MET A 1 -5.38 -1.70 -7.10
C MET A 1 -5.61 -0.22 -6.82
N HIS A 2 -5.35 0.73 -7.74
CA HIS A 2 -5.63 2.16 -7.49
C HIS A 2 -7.03 2.46 -6.92
N HIS A 3 -8.07 2.00 -7.62
CA HIS A 3 -9.46 2.19 -7.16
C HIS A 3 -9.80 1.48 -5.84
N ILE A 4 -9.06 0.43 -5.48
CA ILE A 4 -9.25 -0.25 -4.18
C ILE A 4 -8.79 0.68 -3.05
N ASN A 5 -7.62 1.32 -3.22
CA ASN A 5 -7.14 2.29 -2.25
C ASN A 5 -8.09 3.49 -2.13
N LEU A 6 -8.63 4.00 -3.25
CA LEU A 6 -9.63 5.07 -3.23
C LEU A 6 -10.89 4.66 -2.47
N ALA A 7 -11.46 3.49 -2.78
CA ALA A 7 -12.65 3.00 -2.11
C ALA A 7 -12.42 2.76 -0.61
N ASN A 8 -11.23 2.24 -0.24
CA ASN A 8 -10.84 2.04 1.15
C ASN A 8 -10.79 3.36 1.92
N ALA A 9 -10.13 4.38 1.35
CA ALA A 9 -10.03 5.69 1.97
C ALA A 9 -11.40 6.37 2.10
N GLU A 10 -12.20 6.33 1.03
CA GLU A 10 -13.56 6.88 1.03
C GLU A 10 -14.43 6.22 2.11
N GLY A 11 -14.37 4.89 2.23
CA GLY A 11 -15.12 4.15 3.25
C GLY A 11 -14.69 4.50 4.68
N ILE A 12 -13.38 4.59 4.95
CA ILE A 12 -12.86 4.98 6.27
C ILE A 12 -13.34 6.40 6.62
N ASN A 13 -13.09 7.36 5.71
CA ASN A 13 -13.39 8.76 5.92
C ASN A 13 -14.91 8.98 6.09
N PHE A 14 -15.74 8.32 5.28
CA PHE A 14 -17.20 8.37 5.39
C PHE A 14 -17.68 7.87 6.75
N LEU A 15 -17.27 6.67 7.18
CA LEU A 15 -17.71 6.11 8.46
C LEU A 15 -17.27 6.98 9.65
N GLN A 16 -16.04 7.50 9.63
CA GLN A 16 -15.56 8.42 10.66
C GLN A 16 -16.34 9.75 10.67
N ALA A 17 -16.70 10.28 9.50
CA ALA A 17 -17.53 11.48 9.38
C ALA A 17 -18.94 11.28 9.94
N GLU A 18 -19.52 10.08 9.78
CA GLU A 18 -20.80 9.69 10.38
C GLU A 18 -20.69 9.37 11.89
N GLY A 19 -19.51 9.57 12.49
CA GLY A 19 -19.28 9.45 13.93
C GLY A 19 -18.94 8.04 14.40
N ALA A 20 -18.74 7.08 13.49
CA ALA A 20 -18.27 5.74 13.86
C ALA A 20 -16.91 5.83 14.57
N LYS A 21 -16.71 4.92 15.52
CA LYS A 21 -15.46 4.74 16.27
C LYS A 21 -14.90 3.36 15.97
N ASN A 22 -13.58 3.23 16.01
CA ASN A 22 -12.87 1.99 15.66
C ASN A 22 -13.11 1.61 14.19
N VAL A 23 -12.86 2.56 13.29
CA VAL A 23 -12.88 2.32 11.85
C VAL A 23 -11.45 2.03 11.39
N GLY A 24 -11.25 0.88 10.75
CA GLY A 24 -9.94 0.47 10.28
C GLY A 24 -9.99 -0.31 8.98
N THR A 25 -8.81 -0.61 8.47
CA THR A 25 -8.62 -1.52 7.33
C THR A 25 -7.59 -2.57 7.68
N ALA A 26 -7.56 -3.67 6.93
CA ALA A 26 -6.59 -4.72 7.10
C ALA A 26 -5.73 -4.86 5.85
N LEU A 27 -4.41 -4.79 6.01
CA LEU A 27 -3.44 -4.97 4.94
C LEU A 27 -2.66 -6.27 5.15
N SER A 28 -2.36 -6.93 4.04
CA SER A 28 -1.49 -8.10 4.04
C SER A 28 -0.04 -7.65 3.93
N PHE A 29 0.81 -8.24 4.76
CA PHE A 29 2.25 -8.01 4.74
C PHE A 29 3.01 -9.34 4.74
N ALA A 30 4.21 -9.31 4.20
CA ALA A 30 5.15 -10.42 4.30
C ALA A 30 6.54 -9.89 4.66
N SER A 31 7.26 -10.65 5.49
CA SER A 31 8.70 -10.45 5.65
C SER A 31 9.37 -10.92 4.37
N ILE A 32 10.10 -10.04 3.70
CA ILE A 32 10.78 -10.33 2.44
C ILE A 32 12.27 -10.39 2.73
N GLN A 33 12.91 -11.50 2.34
CA GLN A 33 14.34 -11.72 2.47
C GLN A 33 14.91 -12.02 1.09
N ALA A 34 16.16 -11.65 0.84
CA ALA A 34 16.87 -12.14 -0.32
C ALA A 34 17.31 -13.60 -0.07
N VAL A 35 17.42 -14.39 -1.14
CA VAL A 35 17.95 -15.76 -1.06
C VAL A 35 19.43 -15.81 -0.66
N ASP A 36 20.19 -14.75 -0.96
CA ASP A 36 21.59 -14.56 -0.57
C ASP A 36 21.96 -13.07 -0.59
N ASP A 37 23.18 -12.75 -0.18
CA ASP A 37 23.71 -11.38 -0.09
C ASP A 37 24.12 -10.78 -1.44
N SER A 38 23.79 -11.43 -2.56
CA SER A 38 24.15 -10.87 -3.87
C SER A 38 23.34 -9.59 -4.14
N PRO A 39 23.95 -8.52 -4.69
CA PRO A 39 23.25 -7.26 -4.93
C PRO A 39 21.97 -7.42 -5.77
N LYS A 40 21.98 -8.35 -6.73
CA LYS A 40 20.82 -8.63 -7.59
C LYS A 40 19.64 -9.21 -6.80
N ASN A 41 19.90 -10.08 -5.83
CA ASN A 41 18.86 -10.72 -5.04
C ASN A 41 18.33 -9.77 -3.96
N GLU A 42 19.18 -8.94 -3.38
CA GLU A 42 18.78 -7.82 -2.52
C GLU A 42 17.85 -6.83 -3.26
N GLU A 43 18.22 -6.41 -4.47
CA GLU A 43 17.35 -5.55 -5.28
C GLU A 43 16.02 -6.24 -5.64
N ALA A 44 16.03 -7.56 -5.85
CA ALA A 44 14.80 -8.32 -6.09
C ALA A 44 13.89 -8.34 -4.85
N ALA A 45 14.46 -8.60 -3.67
CA ALA A 45 13.74 -8.55 -2.41
C ALA A 45 13.14 -7.15 -2.16
N GLN A 46 13.89 -6.08 -2.43
CA GLN A 46 13.39 -4.70 -2.33
C GLN A 46 12.21 -4.43 -3.27
N ARG A 47 12.24 -4.91 -4.51
CA ARG A 47 11.11 -4.79 -5.44
C ARG A 47 9.87 -5.53 -4.94
N VAL A 48 10.05 -6.73 -4.40
CA VAL A 48 8.94 -7.53 -3.86
C VAL A 48 8.38 -6.86 -2.60
N HIS A 49 9.23 -6.36 -1.71
CA HIS A 49 8.83 -5.59 -0.53
C HIS A 49 7.98 -4.37 -0.91
N ALA A 50 8.44 -3.57 -1.87
CA ALA A 50 7.68 -2.42 -2.36
C ALA A 50 6.32 -2.84 -2.93
N THR A 51 6.28 -3.96 -3.64
CA THR A 51 5.05 -4.43 -4.27
C THR A 51 4.04 -4.95 -3.25
N ILE A 52 4.48 -5.76 -2.28
CA ILE A 52 3.59 -6.40 -1.32
C ILE A 52 3.22 -5.45 -0.18
N ASN A 53 4.20 -4.77 0.41
CA ASN A 53 4.03 -4.05 1.67
C ASN A 53 3.71 -2.56 1.49
N GLN A 54 4.18 -1.93 0.42
CA GLN A 54 4.06 -0.47 0.25
C GLN A 54 2.92 -0.06 -0.69
N THR A 55 2.53 -0.90 -1.65
CA THR A 55 1.60 -0.54 -2.73
C THR A 55 0.22 -0.07 -2.26
N PHE A 56 -0.26 -0.55 -1.11
CA PHE A 56 -1.52 -0.10 -0.49
C PHE A 56 -1.27 0.90 0.65
N LEU A 57 -0.19 0.71 1.41
CA LEU A 57 0.14 1.53 2.57
C LEU A 57 0.58 2.95 2.18
N ASP A 58 1.48 3.09 1.22
CA ASP A 58 2.08 4.37 0.84
C ASP A 58 1.04 5.40 0.35
N PRO A 59 0.11 5.04 -0.57
CA PRO A 59 -0.95 5.96 -0.97
C PRO A 59 -1.85 6.38 0.19
N MET A 60 -2.21 5.46 1.09
CA MET A 60 -3.03 5.77 2.26
C MET A 60 -2.36 6.79 3.18
N LEU A 61 -1.02 6.72 3.31
CA LEU A 61 -0.20 7.68 4.06
C LEU A 61 0.11 8.98 3.28
N GLY A 62 -0.38 9.10 2.04
CA GLY A 62 -0.23 10.29 1.21
C GLY A 62 1.03 10.34 0.35
N ASN A 63 1.79 9.25 0.30
CA ASN A 63 2.92 9.07 -0.61
C ASN A 63 2.43 8.61 -2.00
N TRP A 64 3.28 8.70 -3.02
CA TRP A 64 3.00 8.05 -4.31
C TRP A 64 3.20 6.54 -4.20
N TYR A 65 2.68 5.79 -5.17
CA TYR A 65 3.01 4.37 -5.34
C TYR A 65 4.54 4.18 -5.43
N PRO A 66 5.10 3.04 -5.00
CA PRO A 66 6.55 2.82 -4.97
C PRO A 66 7.12 2.51 -6.37
N THR A 67 6.81 3.34 -7.37
CA THR A 67 7.15 3.17 -8.78
C THR A 67 8.64 3.37 -9.07
N THR A 68 9.37 4.07 -8.19
CA THR A 68 10.84 4.19 -8.27
C THR A 68 11.50 2.85 -7.95
N ILE A 69 11.05 2.16 -6.90
CA ILE A 69 11.60 0.88 -6.46
C ILE A 69 11.06 -0.26 -7.33
N ALA A 70 9.75 -0.26 -7.62
CA ALA A 70 9.07 -1.23 -8.48
C ALA A 70 8.56 -0.57 -9.79
N PRO A 71 9.46 -0.30 -10.77
CA PRO A 71 9.14 0.33 -12.06
C PRO A 71 7.93 -0.20 -12.82
N PHE A 72 7.65 -1.51 -12.73
CA PHE A 72 6.53 -2.12 -13.42
C PHE A 72 5.17 -1.61 -12.93
N LEU A 73 5.11 -0.99 -11.75
CA LEU A 73 3.92 -0.35 -11.21
C LEU A 73 3.57 0.98 -11.92
N ARG A 74 4.48 1.58 -12.71
CA ARG A 74 4.25 2.86 -13.43
C ARG A 74 3.01 2.85 -14.34
N LYS A 75 2.49 1.68 -14.71
CA LYS A 75 1.20 1.58 -15.41
C LYS A 75 0.04 2.17 -14.61
N ILE A 76 0.17 2.31 -13.29
CA ILE A 76 -0.85 2.92 -12.43
C ILE A 76 -1.11 4.38 -12.77
N ASP A 77 -0.10 5.11 -13.25
CA ASP A 77 -0.18 6.55 -13.56
C ASP A 77 -1.28 6.85 -14.59
N LYS A 78 -1.60 5.88 -15.45
CA LYS A 78 -2.68 5.98 -16.46
C LYS A 78 -4.09 6.03 -15.84
N TYR A 79 -4.23 5.55 -14.60
CA TYR A 79 -5.51 5.47 -13.90
C TYR A 79 -5.67 6.56 -12.84
N VAL A 80 -4.57 7.14 -12.37
CA VAL A 80 -4.60 8.22 -11.36
C VAL A 80 -5.10 9.51 -11.99
N ARG A 81 -6.17 10.10 -11.43
CA ARG A 81 -6.73 11.38 -11.86
C ARG A 81 -6.26 12.53 -10.96
N SER A 82 -6.49 13.76 -11.45
CA SER A 82 -6.19 15.02 -10.75
C SER A 82 -7.06 15.20 -9.51
N SER A 83 -6.70 14.54 -8.42
CA SER A 83 -7.18 14.67 -7.02
C SER A 83 -7.13 13.34 -6.29
N ASP A 84 -6.95 12.22 -7.00
CA ASP A 84 -7.04 10.89 -6.43
C ASP A 84 -6.02 10.70 -5.30
N MET A 85 -4.79 11.22 -5.46
CA MET A 85 -3.78 11.13 -4.40
C MET A 85 -4.07 11.96 -3.15
N THR A 86 -5.00 12.91 -3.22
CA THR A 86 -5.52 13.60 -2.04
C THR A 86 -6.64 12.78 -1.40
N LYS A 87 -7.54 12.22 -2.22
CA LYS A 87 -8.71 11.45 -1.77
C LYS A 87 -8.37 10.07 -1.21
N ILE A 88 -7.28 9.47 -1.69
CA ILE A 88 -6.80 8.16 -1.28
C ILE A 88 -6.21 8.14 0.14
N ARG A 89 -6.02 9.33 0.73
CA ARG A 89 -5.48 9.47 2.08
C ARG A 89 -6.57 9.13 3.09
N ALA A 90 -6.19 8.34 4.09
CA ALA A 90 -7.05 8.04 5.21
C ALA A 90 -6.21 7.79 6.47
N THR A 91 -6.78 8.17 7.62
CA THR A 91 -6.18 7.94 8.93
C THR A 91 -7.13 7.04 9.72
N PRO A 92 -7.08 5.72 9.52
CA PRO A 92 -7.93 4.81 10.27
C PRO A 92 -7.58 4.83 11.76
N ASP A 93 -8.54 4.49 12.60
CA ASP A 93 -8.36 4.38 14.05
C ASP A 93 -7.44 3.18 14.41
N PHE A 94 -7.43 2.16 13.56
CA PHE A 94 -6.53 1.01 13.68
C PHE A 94 -6.12 0.46 12.30
N LEU A 95 -4.98 -0.23 12.26
CA LEU A 95 -4.53 -0.99 11.09
C LEU A 95 -4.46 -2.48 11.45
N GLY A 96 -5.28 -3.30 10.78
CA GLY A 96 -5.16 -4.74 10.81
C GLY A 96 -3.94 -5.20 10.02
N VAL A 97 -3.09 -6.00 10.64
CA VAL A 97 -1.87 -6.53 10.03
C VAL A 97 -2.04 -8.04 9.83
N GLN A 98 -2.10 -8.47 8.57
CA GLN A 98 -2.24 -9.87 8.20
C GLN A 98 -0.89 -10.40 7.71
N VAL A 99 -0.27 -11.31 8.47
CA VAL A 99 1.02 -11.94 8.13
C VAL A 99 0.89 -13.44 8.32
N TYR A 100 1.26 -14.20 7.29
CA TYR A 100 1.13 -15.66 7.29
C TYR A 100 2.48 -16.37 7.14
N THR A 101 3.37 -15.79 6.34
CA THR A 101 4.68 -16.37 6.03
C THR A 101 5.70 -15.27 5.74
N ARG A 102 6.93 -15.70 5.50
CA ARG A 102 7.98 -14.92 4.85
C ARG A 102 8.18 -15.40 3.42
N GLU A 103 8.73 -14.53 2.58
CA GLU A 103 9.20 -14.83 1.22
C GLU A 103 10.73 -14.72 1.17
N VAL A 104 11.37 -15.57 0.35
CA VAL A 104 12.83 -15.67 0.14
C VAL A 104 13.15 -15.65 -1.34
#